data_AF-A0A964C1D4-F1
#
_entry.id   AF-A0A964C1D4-F1
#
_cell.length_a   1.000
_cell.length_b   1.000
_cell.length_c   1.000
_cell.angle_alpha   90.00
_cell.angle_beta   90.00
_cell.angle_gamma   90.00
#
_symmetry.space_group_name_H-M   'P 1'
#
loop_
_entity.id
_entity.type
_entity.pdbx_description
1 polymer ?
#
loop_
_entity_poly.entity_id
_entity_poly.type
_entity_poly.pdbx_seq_one_letter_code
_entity_poly.pdbx_strand_id
1 'polypeptide(L)'
;MKLKTYQILIGVAIALFTGMFLGRFEITISNGANRSSDLPSAATALPPTPAVSTVATGSPDTAKGPKPDLPSEAEQESNSSIPVNGKAAGSLRVSNRSEHPVRVALLSKRQTEKSYGKPAHWDFAPGEGGGKGLMLSLPEGKLQVKQGDILVVFAQDGSRRYWGPYVAGETASPAWNPKAEQWQLTLQQ
;
A
#
# COMPACT_ATOMS: atom_id res chain seq x y z
N MET A 1 26.45 45.25 -40.01
CA MET A 1 25.69 44.30 -40.87
C MET A 1 25.78 42.82 -40.46
N LYS A 2 26.74 42.38 -39.62
CA LYS A 2 26.95 40.95 -39.33
C LYS A 2 25.90 40.28 -38.41
N LEU A 3 25.17 41.03 -37.58
CA LEU A 3 24.26 40.45 -36.58
C LEU A 3 23.00 39.79 -37.19
N LYS A 4 22.46 40.34 -38.28
CA LYS A 4 21.30 39.76 -38.98
C LYS A 4 21.61 38.44 -39.67
N THR A 5 22.85 38.26 -40.14
CA THR A 5 23.29 37.04 -40.82
C THR A 5 23.37 35.85 -39.86
N TYR A 6 23.82 36.07 -38.61
CA TYR A 6 23.89 35.01 -37.60
C TYR A 6 22.50 34.52 -37.17
N GLN A 7 21.51 35.40 -37.05
CA GLN A 7 20.15 35.01 -36.69
C GLN A 7 19.50 34.11 -37.76
N ILE A 8 19.75 34.41 -39.04
CA ILE A 8 19.26 33.58 -40.15
C ILE A 8 19.96 32.21 -40.15
N LEU A 9 21.28 32.18 -39.95
CA LEU A 9 22.04 30.92 -39.90
C LEU A 9 21.62 30.03 -38.71
N ILE A 10 21.34 30.61 -37.55
CA ILE A 10 20.85 29.88 -36.38
C ILE A 10 19.46 29.30 -36.64
N GLY A 11 18.55 30.07 -37.26
CA GLY A 11 17.21 29.58 -37.60
C GLY A 11 17.24 28.39 -38.54
N VAL A 12 18.08 28.43 -39.58
CA VAL A 12 18.24 27.32 -40.54
C VAL A 12 18.86 26.09 -39.87
N ALA A 13 19.84 26.27 -38.98
CA ALA A 13 20.46 25.16 -38.25
C ALA A 13 19.46 24.42 -37.34
N ILE A 14 18.60 25.15 -36.63
CA ILE A 14 17.56 24.55 -35.76
C ILE A 14 16.53 23.78 -36.60
N ALA A 15 16.12 24.32 -37.74
CA ALA A 15 15.15 23.65 -38.62
C ALA A 15 15.72 22.33 -39.19
N LEU A 16 16.99 22.34 -39.60
CA LEU A 16 17.68 21.13 -40.09
C LEU A 16 17.86 20.09 -38.97
N PHE A 17 18.23 20.51 -37.76
CA PHE A 17 18.37 19.60 -36.62
C PHE A 17 17.04 18.94 -36.24
N THR A 18 15.96 19.72 -36.25
CA THR A 18 14.63 19.21 -35.88
C THR A 18 14.08 18.23 -36.93
N GLY A 19 14.31 18.51 -38.23
CA GLY A 19 13.90 17.62 -39.32
C GLY A 19 14.61 16.26 -39.31
N MET A 20 15.85 16.20 -38.81
CA MET A 20 16.63 14.96 -38.78
C MET A 20 16.19 13.98 -37.68
N PHE A 21 15.51 14.46 -36.63
CA PHE A 21 15.12 13.63 -35.47
C PHE A 21 13.76 12.94 -35.59
N LEU A 22 12.93 13.28 -36.59
CA LEU A 22 11.58 12.71 -36.75
C LEU A 22 11.53 11.34 -37.47
N GLY A 23 12.66 10.81 -37.94
CA GLY A 23 12.71 9.62 -38.80
C GLY A 23 13.14 8.30 -38.15
N ARG A 24 13.26 8.19 -36.83
CA ARG A 24 13.92 7.02 -36.18
C ARG A 24 13.14 6.33 -35.06
N PHE A 25 11.84 6.54 -34.92
CA PHE A 25 11.04 5.82 -33.92
C PHE A 25 10.33 4.60 -34.54
N GLU A 26 10.98 3.43 -34.49
CA GLU A 26 10.28 2.15 -34.59
C GLU A 26 9.67 1.81 -33.22
N ILE A 27 8.34 1.77 -33.16
CA ILE A 27 7.61 1.34 -31.96
C ILE A 27 7.41 -0.16 -32.06
N THR A 28 8.33 -0.93 -31.47
CA THR A 28 8.18 -2.38 -31.32
C THR A 28 7.32 -2.67 -30.10
N ILE A 29 6.04 -3.00 -30.31
CA ILE A 29 5.14 -3.47 -29.26
C ILE A 29 5.31 -4.99 -29.13
N SER A 30 6.04 -5.42 -28.10
CA SER A 30 6.13 -6.84 -27.74
C SER A 30 4.87 -7.25 -26.96
N ASN A 31 3.88 -7.83 -27.64
CA ASN A 31 2.72 -8.44 -27.00
C ASN A 31 3.09 -9.83 -26.43
N GLY A 32 3.53 -9.86 -25.18
CA GLY A 32 3.84 -11.09 -24.44
C GLY A 32 2.59 -11.81 -23.93
N ALA A 33 1.60 -12.03 -24.78
CA ALA A 33 0.47 -12.91 -24.49
C ALA A 33 0.64 -14.20 -25.30
N ASN A 34 1.35 -15.17 -24.72
CA ASN A 34 1.18 -16.62 -24.91
C ASN A 34 2.41 -17.36 -24.38
N ARG A 35 2.35 -17.80 -23.11
CA ARG A 35 2.77 -19.17 -22.79
C ARG A 35 1.77 -19.78 -21.81
N SER A 36 1.18 -20.84 -22.34
CA SER A 36 0.20 -21.76 -21.80
C SER A 36 0.44 -22.19 -20.36
N SER A 37 -0.68 -22.32 -19.65
CA SER A 37 -0.80 -23.00 -18.37
C SER A 37 -0.51 -24.49 -18.53
N ASP A 38 0.69 -24.93 -18.19
CA ASP A 38 0.98 -26.35 -17.95
C ASP A 38 0.71 -26.67 -16.46
N LEU A 39 -0.52 -27.05 -16.17
CA LEU A 39 -0.92 -27.69 -14.90
C LEU A 39 -0.69 -29.20 -15.02
N PRO A 40 0.10 -29.85 -14.14
CA PRO A 40 -0.06 -31.28 -13.94
C PRO A 40 -1.27 -31.53 -13.05
N SER A 41 -2.33 -32.04 -13.69
CA SER A 41 -3.46 -32.70 -13.04
C SER A 41 -2.98 -34.00 -12.40
N ALA A 42 -3.00 -34.07 -11.06
CA ALA A 42 -2.94 -35.33 -10.33
C ALA A 42 -3.98 -35.29 -9.20
N ALA A 43 -5.19 -35.71 -9.53
CA ALA A 43 -6.18 -36.15 -8.56
C ALA A 43 -5.78 -37.56 -8.08
N THR A 44 -5.40 -37.70 -6.82
CA THR A 44 -5.25 -39.00 -6.15
C THR A 44 -6.03 -39.00 -4.85
N ALA A 45 -7.22 -39.60 -4.96
CA ALA A 45 -8.07 -40.28 -3.98
C ALA A 45 -7.80 -40.14 -2.47
N LEU A 46 -8.84 -39.72 -1.74
CA LEU A 46 -9.12 -40.07 -0.35
C LEU A 46 -9.26 -41.60 -0.19
N PRO A 47 -8.73 -42.21 0.89
CA PRO A 47 -9.28 -43.44 1.42
C PRO A 47 -10.35 -43.19 2.51
N PRO A 48 -11.32 -44.11 2.68
CA PRO A 48 -12.50 -43.95 3.53
C PRO A 48 -12.24 -44.20 5.03
N THR A 49 -13.12 -43.63 5.85
CA THR A 49 -13.32 -43.90 7.28
C THR A 49 -13.62 -45.39 7.55
N PRO A 50 -13.34 -45.87 8.77
CA PRO A 50 -14.40 -46.53 9.52
C PRO A 50 -14.59 -45.94 10.93
N ALA A 51 -15.86 -45.85 11.31
CA ALA A 51 -16.34 -45.59 12.66
C ALA A 51 -16.08 -46.78 13.60
N VAL A 52 -16.00 -46.56 14.91
CA VAL A 52 -17.01 -46.99 15.92
C VAL A 52 -16.57 -46.59 17.34
N SER A 53 -17.57 -46.07 18.04
CA SER A 53 -17.78 -45.74 19.44
C SER A 53 -17.05 -46.52 20.54
N THR A 54 -16.79 -45.81 21.64
CA THR A 54 -17.22 -46.26 22.99
C THR A 54 -17.69 -45.07 23.83
N VAL A 55 -18.89 -45.26 24.37
CA VAL A 55 -19.63 -44.43 25.32
C VAL A 55 -19.16 -44.75 26.74
N ALA A 56 -19.06 -43.74 27.62
CA ALA A 56 -19.63 -43.78 28.97
C ALA A 56 -19.33 -42.48 29.76
N THR A 57 -20.37 -41.65 29.87
CA THR A 57 -20.92 -41.03 31.09
C THR A 57 -20.06 -41.00 32.36
N GLY A 58 -19.88 -39.78 32.87
CA GLY A 58 -19.50 -39.52 34.26
C GLY A 58 -19.62 -38.04 34.64
N SER A 59 -20.84 -37.54 34.83
CA SER A 59 -21.11 -36.40 35.72
C SER A 59 -21.51 -36.95 37.10
N PRO A 60 -21.11 -36.30 38.21
CA PRO A 60 -22.01 -35.28 38.77
C PRO A 60 -21.32 -34.02 39.32
N ASP A 61 -21.90 -32.89 38.94
CA ASP A 61 -22.37 -31.73 39.70
C ASP A 61 -21.65 -31.14 40.96
N THR A 62 -21.77 -29.80 41.00
CA THR A 62 -21.75 -28.86 42.15
C THR A 62 -20.41 -28.27 42.64
N ALA A 63 -20.16 -27.00 42.29
CA ALA A 63 -20.00 -25.90 43.27
C ALA A 63 -19.81 -24.50 42.63
N LYS A 64 -20.79 -23.62 42.90
CA LYS A 64 -20.80 -22.14 43.02
C LYS A 64 -19.54 -21.32 42.62
N GLY A 65 -19.77 -20.26 41.82
CA GLY A 65 -18.84 -19.15 41.50
C GLY A 65 -18.55 -18.18 42.68
N PRO A 66 -17.83 -17.05 42.45
CA PRO A 66 -18.21 -16.02 41.47
C PRO A 66 -17.07 -15.36 40.62
N LYS A 67 -17.46 -14.88 39.42
CA LYS A 67 -17.13 -13.64 38.63
C LYS A 67 -15.68 -13.06 38.55
N PRO A 68 -15.36 -12.24 37.51
CA PRO A 68 -14.22 -12.47 36.62
C PRO A 68 -13.27 -11.26 36.46
N ASP A 69 -11.96 -11.47 36.62
CA ASP A 69 -10.97 -10.44 36.26
C ASP A 69 -10.47 -10.67 34.83
N LEU A 70 -11.19 -10.10 33.86
CA LEU A 70 -10.61 -9.78 32.55
C LEU A 70 -9.93 -8.41 32.67
N PRO A 71 -8.63 -8.28 32.34
CA PRO A 71 -8.04 -6.98 32.10
C PRO A 71 -8.70 -6.38 30.85
N SER A 72 -9.41 -5.27 31.08
CA SER A 72 -10.01 -4.39 30.08
C SER A 72 -9.01 -4.13 28.94
N GLU A 73 -9.27 -4.73 27.79
CA GLU A 73 -8.61 -4.37 26.53
C GLU A 73 -9.06 -2.95 26.22
N ALA A 74 -8.13 -2.01 26.37
CA ALA A 74 -8.36 -0.60 26.13
C ALA A 74 -8.79 -0.40 24.67
N GLU A 75 -10.10 -0.31 24.46
CA GLU A 75 -10.69 0.35 23.31
C GLU A 75 -10.25 1.82 23.35
N GLN A 76 -9.09 2.11 22.76
CA GLN A 76 -8.74 3.46 22.36
C GLN A 76 -9.58 3.81 21.14
N GLU A 77 -10.83 4.21 21.40
CA GLU A 77 -11.67 4.94 20.48
C GLU A 77 -10.97 6.26 20.13
N SER A 78 -10.28 6.26 19.00
CA SER A 78 -9.57 7.40 18.44
C SER A 78 -10.56 8.39 17.80
N ASN A 79 -11.33 9.08 18.64
CA ASN A 79 -11.98 10.33 18.25
C ASN A 79 -11.04 11.50 18.56
N SER A 80 -10.27 11.90 17.55
CA SER A 80 -9.62 13.21 17.59
C SER A 80 -9.42 13.78 16.19
N SER A 81 -10.39 14.59 15.78
CA SER A 81 -10.20 15.65 14.80
C SER A 81 -9.24 16.69 15.39
N ILE A 82 -7.94 16.47 15.25
CA ILE A 82 -6.88 17.42 15.62
C ILE A 82 -6.22 17.93 14.34
N PRO A 83 -5.96 19.25 14.22
CA PRO A 83 -5.16 19.78 13.13
C PRO A 83 -3.77 19.17 13.24
N VAL A 84 -3.44 18.28 12.30
CA VAL A 84 -2.06 17.81 12.17
C VAL A 84 -1.18 19.04 11.94
N ASN A 85 -0.11 19.13 12.73
CA ASN A 85 0.96 20.10 12.56
C ASN A 85 1.38 20.17 11.09
N GLY A 86 1.21 21.33 10.44
CA GLY A 86 1.42 21.50 8.99
C GLY A 86 2.87 21.32 8.48
N LYS A 87 3.75 20.81 9.35
CA LYS A 87 5.14 20.46 9.08
C LYS A 87 5.49 19.02 9.46
N ALA A 88 4.50 18.20 9.86
CA ALA A 88 4.73 16.80 10.23
C ALA A 88 5.30 16.02 9.03
N ALA A 89 6.53 15.56 9.18
CA ALA A 89 7.21 14.70 8.22
C ALA A 89 7.86 13.57 9.01
N GLY A 90 7.64 12.33 8.59
CA GLY A 90 8.06 11.17 9.36
C GLY A 90 7.91 9.86 8.61
N SER A 91 8.38 8.80 9.26
CA SER A 91 8.31 7.45 8.72
C SER A 91 6.86 6.96 8.60
N LEU A 92 6.61 5.99 7.71
CA LEU A 92 5.28 5.43 7.52
C LEU A 92 5.21 4.01 8.07
N ARG A 93 4.26 3.78 8.97
CA ARG A 93 3.95 2.48 9.55
C ARG A 93 2.56 2.05 9.12
N VAL A 94 2.44 0.85 8.56
CA VAL A 94 1.17 0.31 8.06
C VAL A 94 0.86 -1.02 8.71
N SER A 95 -0.38 -1.21 9.12
CA SER A 95 -0.91 -2.47 9.67
C SER A 95 -2.07 -2.94 8.80
N ASN A 96 -1.93 -4.07 8.12
CA ASN A 96 -3.07 -4.71 7.46
C ASN A 96 -3.78 -5.63 8.45
N ARG A 97 -4.93 -5.18 9.00
CA ARG A 97 -5.81 -6.02 9.83
C ARG A 97 -7.00 -6.57 9.03
N SER A 98 -7.04 -6.35 7.72
CA SER A 98 -8.07 -6.94 6.86
C SER A 98 -7.78 -8.41 6.56
N GLU A 99 -8.80 -9.12 6.12
CA GLU A 99 -8.69 -10.49 5.60
C GLU A 99 -8.20 -10.54 4.14
N HIS A 100 -7.90 -9.38 3.54
CA HIS A 100 -7.57 -9.25 2.13
C HIS A 100 -6.06 -8.97 1.93
N PRO A 101 -5.43 -9.55 0.90
CA PRO A 101 -4.11 -9.10 0.47
C PRO A 101 -4.25 -7.72 -0.17
N VAL A 102 -3.42 -6.76 0.23
CA VAL A 102 -3.56 -5.35 -0.21
C VAL A 102 -2.25 -4.81 -0.77
N ARG A 103 -2.35 -3.93 -1.77
CA ARG A 103 -1.26 -3.06 -2.23
C ARG A 103 -1.48 -1.66 -1.68
N VAL A 104 -0.47 -1.14 -0.99
CA VAL A 104 -0.41 0.26 -0.56
C VAL A 104 0.43 1.02 -1.58
N ALA A 105 -0.14 2.04 -2.19
CA ALA A 105 0.54 2.96 -3.09
C ALA A 105 0.69 4.33 -2.43
N LEU A 106 1.91 4.87 -2.42
CA LEU A 106 2.22 6.22 -1.95
C LEU A 106 2.55 7.12 -3.13
N LEU A 107 1.90 8.27 -3.18
CA LEU A 107 2.15 9.37 -4.09
C LEU A 107 2.70 10.55 -3.29
N SER A 108 4.02 10.74 -3.34
CA SER A 108 4.67 11.87 -2.66
C SER A 108 4.53 13.15 -3.48
N LYS A 109 4.05 14.21 -2.83
CA LYS A 109 3.94 15.54 -3.42
C LYS A 109 5.34 16.14 -3.62
N ARG A 110 5.66 16.65 -4.80
CA ARG A 110 6.95 17.34 -5.01
C ARG A 110 6.90 18.73 -4.34
N GLN A 111 8.02 19.17 -3.74
CA GLN A 111 8.04 20.47 -3.04
C GLN A 111 7.94 21.66 -3.99
N THR A 112 8.51 21.52 -5.19
CA THR A 112 8.69 22.62 -6.15
C THR A 112 7.59 22.66 -7.23
N GLU A 113 6.75 21.64 -7.30
CA GLU A 113 5.73 21.49 -8.34
C GLU A 113 4.43 21.01 -7.71
N LYS A 114 3.27 21.44 -8.23
CA LYS A 114 1.96 20.83 -7.92
C LYS A 114 1.81 19.47 -8.60
N SER A 115 2.89 18.70 -8.66
CA SER A 115 2.98 17.39 -9.31
C SER A 115 3.38 16.33 -8.28
N TYR A 116 3.02 15.09 -8.58
CA TYR A 116 3.38 13.94 -7.77
C TYR A 116 4.59 13.23 -8.37
N GLY A 117 5.40 12.63 -7.49
CA GLY A 117 6.52 11.78 -7.89
C GLY A 117 6.08 10.44 -8.49
N LYS A 118 7.08 9.61 -8.81
CA LYS A 118 6.83 8.21 -9.15
C LYS A 118 6.21 7.52 -7.93
N PRO A 119 5.10 6.77 -8.07
CA PRO A 119 4.49 6.09 -6.95
C PRO A 119 5.40 4.97 -6.43
N ALA A 120 5.38 4.79 -5.11
CA ALA A 120 5.98 3.65 -4.44
C ALA A 120 4.88 2.68 -4.02
N HIS A 121 5.17 1.38 -4.03
CA HIS A 121 4.19 0.34 -3.72
C HIS A 121 4.74 -0.67 -2.74
N TRP A 122 3.90 -1.12 -1.82
CA TRP A 122 4.17 -2.22 -0.90
C TRP A 122 2.99 -3.18 -0.88
N ASP A 123 3.29 -4.46 -0.84
CA ASP A 123 2.31 -5.53 -0.84
C ASP A 123 2.24 -6.13 0.56
N PHE A 124 1.02 -6.36 1.03
CA PHE A 124 0.75 -6.92 2.34
C PHE A 124 -0.12 -8.16 2.18
N ALA A 125 0.25 -9.24 2.87
CA ALA A 125 -0.62 -10.38 3.07
C ALA A 125 -1.79 -10.03 4.02
N PRO A 126 -2.88 -10.82 4.03
CA PRO A 126 -3.93 -10.70 5.04
C PRO A 126 -3.33 -10.73 6.46
N GLY A 127 -3.77 -9.81 7.32
CA GLY A 127 -3.29 -9.72 8.70
C GLY A 127 -1.84 -9.23 8.89
N GLU A 128 -1.10 -8.93 7.82
CA GLU A 128 0.32 -8.58 7.91
C GLU A 128 0.54 -7.26 8.67
N GLY A 129 1.43 -7.32 9.67
CA GLY A 129 1.66 -6.18 10.55
C GLY A 129 0.49 -5.86 11.48
N GLY A 130 -0.55 -6.69 11.59
CA GLY A 130 -1.77 -6.37 12.35
C GLY A 130 -1.54 -5.96 13.82
N GLY A 131 -0.52 -6.51 14.47
CA GLY A 131 -0.16 -6.15 15.85
C GLY A 131 0.51 -4.77 15.96
N LYS A 132 1.76 -4.66 15.49
CA LYS A 132 2.63 -3.48 15.70
C LYS A 132 2.79 -2.60 14.46
N GLY A 133 2.22 -2.98 13.32
CA GLY A 133 2.48 -2.41 12.01
C GLY A 133 3.89 -2.73 11.48
N LEU A 134 4.05 -2.59 10.17
CA LEU A 134 5.34 -2.65 9.49
C LEU A 134 5.80 -1.24 9.14
N MET A 135 7.08 -0.95 9.41
CA MET A 135 7.69 0.30 9.00
C MET A 135 8.13 0.18 7.54
N LEU A 136 7.65 1.09 6.70
CA LEU A 136 7.96 1.08 5.28
C LEU A 136 9.20 1.91 4.97
N SER A 137 9.94 1.44 3.96
CA SER A 137 11.16 2.04 3.46
C SER A 137 11.18 1.97 1.93
N LEU A 138 12.05 2.79 1.33
CA LEU A 138 12.33 2.74 -0.11
C LEU A 138 13.68 2.05 -0.34
N PRO A 139 13.90 1.43 -1.51
CA PRO A 139 15.20 0.86 -1.85
C PRO A 139 16.32 1.91 -1.82
N GLU A 140 16.02 3.12 -2.29
CA GLU A 140 16.98 4.21 -2.44
C GLU A 140 17.11 5.09 -1.18
N GLY A 141 16.45 4.75 -0.06
CA GLY A 141 16.64 5.47 1.19
C GLY A 141 15.47 5.41 2.19
N LYS A 142 15.54 6.30 3.18
CA LYS A 142 14.51 6.41 4.22
C LYS A 142 13.24 7.04 3.65
N LEU A 143 12.13 6.33 3.78
CA LEU A 143 10.81 6.86 3.44
C LEU A 143 10.41 7.93 4.44
N GLN A 144 10.08 9.13 3.94
CA GLN A 144 9.54 10.23 4.72
C GLN A 144 8.23 10.70 4.10
N VAL A 145 7.13 10.44 4.79
CA VAL A 145 5.80 10.91 4.43
C VAL A 145 5.59 12.26 5.09
N LYS A 146 5.10 13.22 4.31
CA LYS A 146 4.81 14.58 4.76
C LYS A 146 3.37 14.94 4.49
N GLN A 147 2.92 16.04 5.08
CA GLN A 147 1.58 16.57 4.82
C GLN A 147 1.32 16.75 3.31
N GLY A 148 0.14 16.29 2.86
CA GLY A 148 -0.31 16.37 1.47
C GLY A 148 0.18 15.24 0.57
N ASP A 149 1.00 14.31 1.08
CA ASP A 149 1.25 13.04 0.39
C ASP A 149 0.00 12.17 0.43
N ILE A 150 -0.24 11.43 -0.66
CA ILE A 150 -1.46 10.64 -0.83
C ILE A 150 -1.12 9.16 -0.71
N LEU A 151 -1.85 8.43 0.12
CA LEU A 151 -1.86 6.98 0.17
C LEU A 151 -3.15 6.43 -0.41
N VAL A 152 -3.01 5.40 -1.23
CA VAL A 152 -4.12 4.67 -1.82
C VAL A 152 -3.90 3.20 -1.55
N VAL A 153 -4.95 2.49 -1.14
CA VAL A 153 -4.84 1.05 -0.88
C VAL A 153 -5.94 0.30 -1.62
N PHE A 154 -5.59 -0.82 -2.24
CA PHE A 154 -6.53 -1.66 -2.95
C PHE A 154 -6.21 -3.14 -2.75
N ALA A 155 -7.24 -3.96 -2.77
CA ALA A 155 -7.09 -5.41 -2.66
C ALA A 155 -6.50 -6.01 -3.95
N GLN A 156 -5.65 -7.02 -3.79
CA GLN A 156 -4.97 -7.71 -4.89
C GLN A 156 -5.69 -9.00 -5.34
N ASP A 157 -6.69 -9.44 -4.57
CA ASP A 157 -7.44 -10.67 -4.78
C ASP A 157 -8.58 -10.56 -5.80
N GLY A 158 -8.74 -9.41 -6.46
CA GLY A 158 -9.81 -9.17 -7.42
C GLY A 158 -11.18 -8.83 -6.78
N SER A 159 -11.26 -8.71 -5.45
CA SER A 159 -12.48 -8.31 -4.73
C SER A 159 -12.94 -6.87 -5.01
N ARG A 160 -12.11 -6.07 -5.70
CA ARG A 160 -12.35 -4.65 -6.00
C ARG A 160 -12.52 -3.78 -4.75
N ARG A 161 -12.02 -4.22 -3.59
CA ARG A 161 -11.97 -3.40 -2.37
C ARG A 161 -10.93 -2.31 -2.47
N TYR A 162 -11.26 -1.17 -1.89
CA TYR A 162 -10.50 0.07 -1.97
C TYR A 162 -10.59 0.84 -0.66
N TRP A 163 -9.45 1.36 -0.19
CA TRP A 163 -9.36 2.21 0.99
C TRP A 163 -8.63 3.52 0.65
N GLY A 164 -9.13 4.61 1.22
CA GLY A 164 -8.66 5.96 0.95
C GLY A 164 -9.49 6.67 -0.13
N PRO A 165 -8.91 7.64 -0.87
CA PRO A 165 -7.54 8.12 -0.73
C PRO A 165 -7.32 8.77 0.64
N TYR A 166 -6.18 8.47 1.26
CA TYR A 166 -5.75 9.08 2.50
C TYR A 166 -4.73 10.17 2.20
N VAL A 167 -4.98 11.38 2.67
CA VAL A 167 -4.07 12.51 2.50
C VAL A 167 -3.43 12.81 3.85
N ALA A 168 -2.13 12.55 3.96
CA ALA A 168 -1.41 12.72 5.22
C ALA A 168 -1.60 14.14 5.77
N GLY A 169 -2.10 14.24 6.99
CA GLY A 169 -2.34 15.52 7.65
C GLY A 169 -3.55 16.32 7.19
N GLU A 170 -4.35 15.78 6.27
CA GLU A 170 -5.60 16.40 5.81
C GLU A 170 -6.80 15.46 6.06
N THR A 171 -6.62 14.14 5.95
CA THR A 171 -7.60 13.13 6.37
C THR A 171 -7.31 12.59 7.76
N ALA A 172 -8.32 12.01 8.43
CA ALA A 172 -8.19 11.46 9.79
C ALA A 172 -7.19 10.30 9.90
N SER A 173 -6.99 9.56 8.81
CA SER A 173 -5.97 8.52 8.65
C SER A 173 -5.11 8.86 7.42
N PRO A 174 -3.79 8.61 7.40
CA PRO A 174 -2.97 8.08 8.49
C PRO A 174 -2.89 9.02 9.69
N ALA A 175 -2.88 8.46 10.89
CA ALA A 175 -2.75 9.22 12.12
C ALA A 175 -1.28 9.60 12.38
N TRP A 176 -1.03 10.85 12.80
CA TRP A 176 0.31 11.28 13.19
C TRP A 176 0.59 10.90 14.65
N ASN A 177 1.70 10.18 14.88
CA ASN A 177 2.22 9.91 16.22
C ASN A 177 3.43 10.82 16.49
N PRO A 178 3.28 11.89 17.29
CA PRO A 178 4.34 12.88 17.51
C PRO A 178 5.49 12.33 18.38
N LYS A 179 5.26 11.31 19.21
CA LYS A 179 6.31 10.73 20.07
C LYS A 179 7.33 9.92 19.29
N ALA A 180 6.89 9.29 18.21
CA ALA A 180 7.70 8.42 17.38
C ALA A 180 7.96 8.97 15.98
N GLU A 181 7.53 10.22 15.71
CA GLU A 181 7.66 10.91 14.42
C GLU A 181 7.26 10.02 13.23
N GLN A 182 6.10 9.38 13.36
CA GLN A 182 5.61 8.40 12.39
C GLN A 182 4.14 8.58 12.07
N TRP A 183 3.82 8.37 10.80
CA TRP A 183 2.48 8.20 10.30
C TRP A 183 2.03 6.76 10.47
N GLN A 184 0.84 6.55 11.03
CA GLN A 184 0.29 5.23 11.29
C GLN A 184 -1.00 5.03 10.47
N LEU A 185 -0.98 4.06 9.56
CA LEU A 185 -2.14 3.63 8.79
C LEU A 185 -2.54 2.23 9.25
N THR A 186 -3.72 2.12 9.85
CA THR A 186 -4.32 0.81 10.18
C THR A 186 -5.45 0.55 9.22
N LEU A 187 -5.32 -0.51 8.43
CA LEU A 187 -6.35 -0.98 7.51
C LEU A 187 -7.19 -2.01 8.25
N GLN A 188 -8.48 -1.78 8.28
CA GLN A 188 -9.47 -2.66 8.90
C GLN A 188 -10.62 -2.78 7.91
N GLN A 189 -11.04 -4.01 7.60
CA GLN A 189 -12.27 -4.38 6.88
C GLN A 189 -12.29 -5.87 6.56
#